data_AF-A0A512MGK8-F1
#
_entry.id   AF-A0A512MGK8-F1
#
_cell.length_a   1.000
_cell.length_b   1.000
_cell.length_c   1.000
_cell.angle_alpha   90.00
_cell.angle_beta   90.00
_cell.angle_gamma   90.00
#
_symmetry.space_group_name_H-M   'P 1'
#
loop_
_entity.id
_entity.type
_entity.pdbx_description
1 polymer ?
#
loop_
_entity_poly.entity_id
_entity_poly.type
_entity_poly.pdbx_seq_one_letter_code
_entity_poly.pdbx_strand_id
1 'polypeptide(L)'
;MQKPEILDAIQRINTAPRKGSGDFVGAMYDDSSRQGDRPVALVVGINYGQNGTSAGSVGRVSEPLGYAQHVKTITGQDCHTVLWNFYPYLTQEEWCEEVGNSAKEAELLFDGGYDDPFGVFAKLCEELKPEFIVFHGVTCSIPILARVVLPSVRCRCFLARNLSRGVHRASLKELT
;
A
#
# COMPACT_ATOMS: atom_id res chain seq x y z
N MET A 1 -15.20 -7.79 15.78
CA MET A 1 -15.87 -8.52 14.69
C MET A 1 -15.07 -8.21 13.43
N GLN A 2 -14.62 -9.22 12.69
CA GLN A 2 -14.00 -9.00 11.38
C GLN A 2 -15.00 -8.24 10.49
N LYS A 3 -14.51 -7.31 9.66
CA LYS A 3 -15.31 -6.59 8.66
C LYS A 3 -15.28 -7.38 7.34
N PRO A 4 -16.24 -8.31 7.08
CA PRO A 4 -16.25 -9.12 5.87
C PRO A 4 -16.23 -8.27 4.59
N GLU A 5 -16.79 -7.07 4.64
CA GLU A 5 -16.77 -6.11 3.54
C GLU A 5 -15.35 -5.71 3.10
N ILE A 6 -14.38 -5.68 4.02
CA ILE A 6 -12.97 -5.38 3.70
C ILE A 6 -12.35 -6.56 2.95
N LEU A 7 -12.61 -7.79 3.40
CA LEU A 7 -12.08 -9.00 2.78
C LEU A 7 -12.67 -9.19 1.38
N ASP A 8 -13.96 -8.94 1.21
CA ASP A 8 -14.64 -9.00 -0.08
C ASP A 8 -14.08 -7.97 -1.07
N ALA A 9 -13.83 -6.74 -0.60
CA ALA A 9 -13.23 -5.69 -1.42
C ALA A 9 -11.81 -6.05 -1.87
N ILE A 10 -10.99 -6.56 -0.94
CA ILE A 10 -9.65 -7.07 -1.25
C ILE A 10 -9.71 -8.17 -2.30
N GLN A 11 -10.61 -9.15 -2.13
CA GLN A 11 -10.74 -10.27 -3.06
C GLN A 11 -11.14 -9.80 -4.46
N ARG A 12 -12.09 -8.86 -4.59
CA ARG A 12 -12.49 -8.28 -5.88
C ARG A 12 -11.38 -7.55 -6.61
N ILE A 13 -10.55 -6.82 -5.88
CA ILE A 13 -9.42 -6.08 -6.46
C ILE A 13 -8.29 -7.02 -6.86
N ASN A 14 -8.06 -8.06 -6.06
CA ASN A 14 -7.06 -9.07 -6.39
C ASN A 14 -7.46 -9.90 -7.62
N THR A 15 -8.74 -9.93 -8.02
CA THR A 15 -9.16 -10.61 -9.27
C THR A 15 -9.29 -9.69 -10.48
N ALA A 16 -8.94 -8.40 -10.37
CA ALA A 16 -8.96 -7.48 -11.51
C ALA A 16 -7.94 -7.88 -12.60
N PRO A 17 -8.17 -7.52 -13.89
CA PRO A 17 -7.29 -7.88 -15.01
C PRO A 17 -5.83 -7.44 -14.81
N ARG A 18 -4.90 -8.37 -15.05
CA ARG A 18 -3.47 -8.23 -14.75
C ARG A 18 -2.65 -8.23 -16.03
N LYS A 19 -1.55 -7.47 -16.01
CA LYS A 19 -0.57 -7.42 -17.10
C LYS A 19 0.62 -8.33 -16.77
N GLY A 20 0.98 -9.24 -17.68
CA GLY A 20 2.13 -10.14 -17.52
C GLY A 20 1.94 -11.22 -16.43
N SER A 21 3.05 -11.68 -15.81
CA SER A 21 3.05 -12.65 -14.69
C SER A 21 2.62 -12.00 -13.37
N GLY A 22 1.57 -11.18 -13.41
CA GLY A 22 1.16 -10.24 -12.37
C GLY A 22 0.60 -10.88 -11.10
N ASP A 23 0.94 -12.12 -10.75
CA ASP A 23 0.39 -12.91 -9.63
C ASP A 23 0.58 -12.26 -8.24
N PHE A 24 1.34 -11.18 -8.18
CA PHE A 24 1.88 -10.63 -6.93
C PHE A 24 1.35 -9.23 -6.58
N VAL A 25 0.55 -8.56 -7.44
CA VAL A 25 -0.10 -7.26 -7.13
C VAL A 25 -1.36 -7.51 -6.33
N GLY A 26 -1.66 -6.64 -5.38
CA GLY A 26 -2.95 -6.68 -4.72
C GLY A 26 -3.04 -5.91 -3.42
N ALA A 27 -4.24 -5.97 -2.86
CA ALA A 27 -4.53 -5.54 -1.52
C ALA A 27 -4.40 -6.71 -0.53
N MET A 28 -3.98 -6.42 0.70
CA MET A 28 -3.91 -7.36 1.81
C MET A 28 -4.45 -6.74 3.08
N TYR A 29 -5.02 -7.54 3.97
CA TYR A 29 -5.46 -7.08 5.29
C TYR A 29 -4.38 -7.42 6.31
N ASP A 30 -3.89 -6.42 7.06
CA ASP A 30 -3.00 -6.66 8.20
C ASP A 30 -3.77 -7.35 9.34
N ASP A 31 -3.47 -8.65 9.54
CA ASP A 31 -4.12 -9.51 10.53
C ASP A 31 -4.09 -8.94 11.95
N SER A 32 -3.06 -8.16 12.29
CA SER A 32 -2.94 -7.50 13.60
C SER A 32 -4.06 -6.47 13.88
N SER A 33 -4.75 -6.03 12.83
CA SER A 33 -5.77 -4.97 12.92
C SER A 33 -7.22 -5.47 12.86
N ARG A 34 -7.47 -6.75 12.61
CA ARG A 34 -8.80 -7.33 12.27
C ARG A 34 -9.89 -7.26 13.35
N GLN A 35 -9.59 -6.72 14.53
CA GLN A 35 -10.50 -6.73 15.67
C GLN A 35 -11.08 -5.34 15.97
N GLY A 36 -12.31 -5.35 16.50
CA GLY A 36 -13.05 -4.14 16.86
C GLY A 36 -13.74 -3.45 15.69
N ASP A 37 -14.60 -2.48 16.01
CA ASP A 37 -15.08 -1.50 15.03
C ASP A 37 -14.10 -0.33 15.03
N ARG A 38 -13.43 -0.16 13.90
CA ARG A 38 -12.33 0.78 13.70
C ARG A 38 -12.46 1.39 12.30
N PRO A 39 -11.97 2.62 12.09
CA PRO A 39 -11.86 3.17 10.75
C PRO A 39 -10.88 2.36 9.90
N VAL A 40 -10.94 2.54 8.58
CA VAL A 40 -10.03 1.88 7.64
C VAL A 40 -8.90 2.84 7.29
N ALA A 41 -7.67 2.33 7.33
CA ALA A 41 -6.49 2.99 6.79
C ALA A 41 -5.92 2.16 5.65
N LEU A 42 -5.66 2.81 4.52
CA LEU A 42 -5.01 2.20 3.36
C LEU A 42 -3.53 2.61 3.33
N VAL A 43 -2.63 1.63 3.39
CA VAL A 43 -1.19 1.85 3.32
C VAL A 43 -0.72 1.51 1.92
N VAL A 44 -0.27 2.53 1.20
CA VAL A 44 0.03 2.44 -0.22
C VAL A 44 1.52 2.52 -0.41
N GLY A 45 2.09 1.51 -1.06
CA GLY A 45 3.47 1.55 -1.45
C GLY A 45 4.03 0.18 -1.69
N ILE A 46 5.32 0.06 -1.41
CA ILE A 46 6.03 -1.20 -1.52
C ILE A 46 5.95 -1.90 -0.15
N ASN A 47 5.01 -2.84 -0.05
CA ASN A 47 4.63 -3.49 1.20
C ASN A 47 5.17 -4.93 1.23
N TYR A 48 6.48 -5.10 1.41
CA TYR A 48 7.07 -6.42 1.67
C TYR A 48 7.19 -6.68 3.17
N GLY A 49 7.31 -7.95 3.55
CA GLY A 49 7.76 -8.30 4.89
C GLY A 49 9.12 -7.66 5.18
N GLN A 50 9.29 -7.14 6.38
CA GLN A 50 10.63 -6.98 6.94
C GLN A 50 11.29 -8.37 6.84
N ASN A 51 12.44 -8.51 6.16
CA ASN A 51 13.28 -9.72 5.97
C ASN A 51 13.49 -10.23 4.53
N GLY A 52 13.33 -9.39 3.50
CA GLY A 52 13.81 -9.74 2.14
C GLY A 52 13.01 -10.85 1.45
N THR A 53 11.81 -11.15 1.92
CA THR A 53 10.93 -12.11 1.27
C THR A 53 10.33 -11.47 0.02
N SER A 54 10.52 -12.10 -1.14
CA SER A 54 9.91 -11.67 -2.40
C SER A 54 8.38 -11.74 -2.32
N ALA A 55 7.71 -10.90 -3.13
CA ALA A 55 6.25 -10.90 -3.26
C ALA A 55 5.69 -12.26 -3.74
N GLY A 56 6.55 -13.20 -4.15
CA GLY A 56 6.20 -14.61 -4.40
C GLY A 56 5.53 -15.32 -3.23
N SER A 57 5.52 -14.71 -2.05
CA SER A 57 4.91 -15.24 -0.82
C SER A 57 3.61 -14.56 -0.41
N VAL A 58 3.08 -13.62 -1.21
CA VAL A 58 1.94 -12.73 -0.86
C VAL A 58 0.62 -13.49 -0.63
N GLY A 59 0.53 -14.77 -1.02
CA GLY A 59 -0.58 -15.66 -0.65
C GLY A 59 -0.46 -16.33 0.72
N ARG A 60 0.65 -16.12 1.46
CA ARG A 60 0.99 -16.88 2.68
C ARG A 60 1.68 -16.06 3.78
N VAL A 61 1.54 -14.74 3.81
CA VAL A 61 1.99 -14.00 5.00
C VAL A 61 0.92 -14.13 6.08
N SER A 62 0.94 -15.26 6.78
CA SER A 62 0.16 -15.50 8.00
C SER A 62 0.75 -14.78 9.23
N GLU A 63 1.77 -13.94 9.01
CA GLU A 63 2.42 -13.17 10.06
C GLU A 63 1.95 -11.71 10.03
N PRO A 64 1.63 -11.10 11.19
CA PRO A 64 1.26 -9.70 11.26
C PRO A 64 2.41 -8.83 10.74
N LEU A 65 2.15 -8.09 9.66
CA LEU A 65 3.14 -7.20 9.05
C LEU A 65 3.44 -5.96 9.91
N GLY A 66 2.67 -5.73 10.98
CA GLY A 66 2.94 -4.73 12.01
C GLY A 66 2.63 -3.28 11.60
N TYR A 67 2.04 -3.07 10.42
CA TYR A 67 1.74 -1.73 9.91
C TYR A 67 0.65 -1.03 10.71
N ALA A 68 -0.27 -1.78 11.35
CA ALA A 68 -1.29 -1.20 12.22
C ALA A 68 -0.70 -0.29 13.31
N GLN A 69 0.44 -0.67 13.90
CA GLN A 69 1.11 0.16 14.92
C GLN A 69 1.74 1.43 14.33
N HIS A 70 2.25 1.36 13.10
CA HIS A 70 2.76 2.52 12.37
C HIS A 70 1.62 3.47 12.00
N VAL A 71 0.51 2.94 11.49
CA VAL A 71 -0.71 3.71 11.20
C VAL A 71 -1.21 4.40 12.45
N LYS A 72 -1.29 3.71 13.59
CA LYS A 72 -1.66 4.32 14.88
C LYS A 72 -0.72 5.46 15.27
N THR A 73 0.58 5.28 15.05
CA THR A 73 1.58 6.31 15.38
C THR A 73 1.42 7.57 14.52
N ILE A 74 1.02 7.41 13.26
CA ILE A 74 0.83 8.50 12.29
C ILE A 74 -0.51 9.21 12.51
N THR A 75 -1.58 8.44 12.61
CA THR A 75 -2.96 8.95 12.62
C THR A 75 -3.45 9.28 14.03
N GLY A 76 -2.82 8.68 15.05
CA GLY A 76 -3.30 8.70 16.44
C GLY A 76 -4.44 7.73 16.73
N GLN A 77 -4.84 6.90 15.75
CA GLN A 77 -6.03 6.06 15.85
C GLN A 77 -5.74 4.59 15.52
N ASP A 78 -6.38 3.68 16.25
CA ASP A 78 -6.39 2.26 15.89
C ASP A 78 -7.28 2.05 14.66
N CYS A 79 -6.72 1.54 13.57
CA CYS A 79 -7.40 1.38 12.29
C CYS A 79 -7.34 -0.08 11.81
N HIS A 80 -8.36 -0.51 11.06
CA HIS A 80 -8.25 -1.62 10.14
C HIS A 80 -7.26 -1.24 9.04
N THR A 81 -6.16 -1.97 8.93
CA THR A 81 -5.06 -1.61 8.05
C THR A 81 -5.07 -2.51 6.82
N VAL A 82 -5.29 -1.91 5.67
CA VAL A 82 -5.21 -2.58 4.36
C VAL A 82 -3.94 -2.11 3.68
N LEU A 83 -3.13 -3.03 3.19
CA LEU A 83 -1.90 -2.76 2.45
C LEU A 83 -2.17 -2.90 0.96
N TRP A 84 -1.78 -1.91 0.17
CA TRP A 84 -1.79 -1.99 -1.29
C TRP A 84 -0.36 -2.06 -1.81
N ASN A 85 0.01 -3.14 -2.48
CA ASN A 85 1.33 -3.25 -3.11
C ASN A 85 1.28 -2.82 -4.59
N PHE A 86 2.06 -1.81 -4.98
CA PHE A 86 2.04 -1.24 -6.33
C PHE A 86 3.10 -1.86 -7.27
N TYR A 87 4.14 -2.51 -6.73
CA TYR A 87 5.29 -3.03 -7.50
C TYR A 87 5.70 -4.42 -7.03
N PRO A 88 5.00 -5.48 -7.43
CA PRO A 88 5.21 -6.75 -6.78
C PRO A 88 6.25 -7.64 -7.48
N TYR A 89 6.82 -7.20 -8.60
CA TYR A 89 7.85 -7.92 -9.33
C TYR A 89 9.29 -7.52 -8.91
N LEU A 90 9.42 -6.58 -7.98
CA LEU A 90 10.70 -6.19 -7.38
C LEU A 90 10.68 -6.60 -5.91
N THR A 91 11.84 -6.90 -5.35
CA THR A 91 12.07 -6.94 -3.90
C THR A 91 12.45 -5.56 -3.40
N GLN A 92 12.47 -5.34 -2.08
CA GLN A 92 12.96 -4.07 -1.53
C GLN A 92 14.42 -3.83 -1.95
N GLU A 93 15.21 -4.90 -2.08
CA GLU A 93 16.61 -4.86 -2.47
C GLU A 93 16.78 -4.52 -3.95
N GLU A 94 16.10 -5.25 -4.85
CA GLU A 94 16.07 -4.93 -6.29
C GLU A 94 15.54 -3.52 -6.55
N TRP A 95 14.55 -3.07 -5.78
CA TRP A 95 14.08 -1.68 -5.82
C TRP A 95 15.15 -0.68 -5.36
N CYS A 96 15.90 -0.97 -4.30
CA CYS A 96 16.99 -0.10 -3.85
C CYS A 96 18.15 -0.05 -4.86
N GLU A 97 18.41 -1.15 -5.58
CA GLU A 97 19.48 -1.26 -6.58
C GLU A 97 19.10 -0.56 -7.90
N GLU A 98 17.87 -0.76 -8.40
CA GLU A 98 17.40 -0.18 -9.67
C GLU A 98 17.13 1.34 -9.56
N VAL A 99 16.72 1.83 -8.38
CA VAL A 99 16.31 3.24 -8.19
C VAL A 99 17.48 4.18 -7.88
N GLY A 100 18.72 3.74 -8.12
CA GLY A 100 19.87 4.64 -8.29
C GLY A 100 19.75 5.58 -9.49
N ASN A 101 18.77 5.36 -10.39
CA ASN A 101 18.50 6.17 -11.57
C ASN A 101 16.99 6.50 -11.71
N SER A 102 16.62 7.76 -11.44
CA SER A 102 15.24 8.26 -11.40
C SER A 102 14.46 8.24 -12.72
N ALA A 103 15.13 8.02 -13.86
CA ALA A 103 14.50 8.01 -15.19
C ALA A 103 13.78 6.69 -15.53
N LYS A 104 14.36 5.54 -15.18
CA LYS A 104 13.71 4.22 -15.33
C LYS A 104 12.51 4.07 -14.38
N GLU A 105 12.56 4.76 -13.24
CA GLU A 105 11.51 4.75 -12.22
C GLU A 105 10.19 5.34 -12.74
N ALA A 106 10.25 6.38 -13.57
CA ALA A 106 9.07 6.99 -14.19
C ALA A 106 8.43 6.09 -15.27
N GLU A 107 9.19 5.23 -15.93
CA GLU A 107 8.68 4.25 -16.90
C GLU A 107 8.02 3.05 -16.19
N LEU A 108 8.59 2.60 -15.06
CA LEU A 108 8.04 1.51 -14.24
C LEU A 108 6.72 1.89 -13.54
N LEU A 109 6.46 3.17 -13.31
CA LEU A 109 5.20 3.70 -12.75
C LEU A 109 3.94 3.30 -13.52
N PHE A 110 4.07 3.00 -14.82
CA PHE A 110 2.94 2.63 -15.68
C PHE A 110 2.81 1.11 -15.89
N ASP A 111 3.64 0.31 -15.25
CA ASP A 111 3.63 -1.16 -15.34
C ASP A 111 3.27 -1.81 -13.99
N GLY A 112 2.35 -1.20 -13.23
CA GLY A 112 1.91 -1.60 -11.88
C GLY A 112 1.19 -2.96 -11.78
N GLY A 113 1.46 -3.88 -12.71
CA GLY A 113 0.97 -5.26 -12.81
C GLY A 113 -0.54 -5.43 -13.04
N TYR A 114 -1.31 -4.35 -13.02
CA TYR A 114 -2.68 -4.28 -13.54
C TYR A 114 -2.70 -3.61 -14.91
N ASP A 115 -3.71 -3.93 -15.72
CA ASP A 115 -3.95 -3.21 -16.98
C ASP A 115 -4.30 -1.72 -16.74
N ASP A 116 -4.98 -1.44 -15.61
CA ASP A 116 -5.30 -0.10 -15.13
C ASP A 116 -5.09 -0.01 -13.61
N PRO A 117 -3.85 0.21 -13.14
CA PRO A 117 -3.54 0.23 -11.71
C PRO A 117 -4.21 1.41 -10.99
N PHE A 118 -4.47 2.53 -11.69
CA PHE A 118 -5.12 3.70 -11.10
C PHE A 118 -6.62 3.49 -10.93
N GLY A 119 -7.32 2.94 -11.93
CA GLY A 119 -8.73 2.60 -11.82
C GLY A 119 -9.00 1.52 -10.77
N VAL A 120 -8.11 0.52 -10.70
CA VAL A 120 -8.16 -0.52 -9.65
C VAL A 120 -7.97 0.11 -8.26
N PHE A 121 -7.01 1.03 -8.11
CA PHE A 121 -6.80 1.75 -6.86
C PHE A 121 -8.00 2.64 -6.46
N ALA A 122 -8.55 3.39 -7.41
CA ALA A 122 -9.72 4.23 -7.20
C ALA A 122 -10.92 3.40 -6.73
N LYS A 123 -11.19 2.26 -7.37
CA LYS A 123 -12.26 1.34 -6.97
C LYS A 123 -12.08 0.83 -5.54
N LEU A 124 -10.86 0.49 -5.13
CA LEU A 124 -10.63 0.10 -3.73
C LEU A 124 -10.93 1.24 -2.76
N CYS A 125 -10.54 2.48 -3.09
CA CYS A 125 -10.87 3.63 -2.25
C CYS A 125 -12.37 3.85 -2.14
N GLU A 126 -13.13 3.65 -3.22
CA GLU A 126 -14.60 3.74 -3.21
C GLU A 126 -15.25 2.64 -2.36
N GLU A 127 -14.74 1.41 -2.44
CA GLU A 127 -15.29 0.27 -1.69
C GLU A 127 -14.92 0.34 -0.20
N LEU A 128 -13.66 0.67 0.13
CA LEU A 128 -13.18 0.71 1.52
C LEU A 128 -13.52 2.01 2.25
N LYS A 129 -13.70 3.13 1.51
CA LYS A 129 -13.88 4.48 2.05
C LYS A 129 -12.88 4.78 3.18
N PRO A 130 -11.56 4.70 2.92
CA PRO A 130 -10.56 4.86 3.96
C PRO A 130 -10.65 6.25 4.60
N GLU A 131 -10.49 6.32 5.92
CA GLU A 131 -10.36 7.60 6.63
C GLU A 131 -8.94 8.16 6.48
N PHE A 132 -7.97 7.26 6.32
CA PHE A 132 -6.56 7.57 6.17
C PHE A 132 -5.93 6.84 5.00
N ILE A 133 -5.10 7.54 4.24
CA ILE A 133 -4.18 6.92 3.28
C ILE A 133 -2.75 7.26 3.70
N VAL A 134 -1.92 6.23 3.88
CA VAL A 134 -0.51 6.40 4.19
C VAL A 134 0.31 5.92 3.00
N PHE A 135 0.82 6.87 2.24
CA PHE A 135 1.78 6.63 1.17
C PHE A 135 3.17 6.41 1.79
N HIS A 136 3.84 5.31 1.45
CA HIS A 136 5.21 5.10 1.93
C HIS A 136 6.14 4.44 0.93
N GLY A 137 7.42 4.78 1.08
CA GLY A 137 8.49 4.33 0.21
C GLY A 137 9.51 5.45 -0.03
N VAL A 138 10.75 5.05 -0.29
CA VAL A 138 11.91 5.96 -0.29
C VAL A 138 12.13 6.67 -1.63
N THR A 139 11.18 6.54 -2.57
CA THR A 139 11.44 6.74 -4.01
C THR A 139 10.35 7.59 -4.67
N CYS A 140 10.65 8.14 -5.85
CA CYS A 140 9.87 9.17 -6.55
C CYS A 140 8.48 8.70 -7.00
N SER A 141 8.28 7.40 -7.13
CA SER A 141 7.03 6.74 -7.55
C SER A 141 5.85 7.02 -6.63
N ILE A 142 6.08 6.97 -5.32
CA ILE A 142 5.05 7.13 -4.30
C ILE A 142 4.53 8.58 -4.23
N PRO A 143 5.38 9.62 -4.28
CA PRO A 143 4.95 10.99 -4.51
C PRO A 143 4.15 11.21 -5.80
N ILE A 144 4.47 10.51 -6.90
CA ILE A 144 3.73 10.62 -8.17
C ILE A 144 2.35 9.98 -8.04
N LEU A 145 2.28 8.76 -7.50
CA LEU A 145 1.01 8.09 -7.23
C LEU A 145 0.13 8.93 -6.31
N ALA A 146 0.70 9.44 -5.21
CA ALA A 146 -0.01 10.34 -4.31
C ALA A 146 -0.56 11.55 -5.07
N ARG A 147 0.23 12.20 -5.93
CA ARG A 147 -0.25 13.32 -6.77
C ARG A 147 -1.39 12.95 -7.71
N VAL A 148 -1.37 11.76 -8.31
CA VAL A 148 -2.42 11.29 -9.23
C VAL A 148 -3.70 10.94 -8.46
N VAL A 149 -3.55 10.37 -7.27
CA VAL A 149 -4.65 9.84 -6.46
C VAL A 149 -5.33 10.92 -5.60
N LEU A 150 -4.57 11.87 -5.04
CA LEU A 150 -5.05 12.91 -4.13
C LEU A 150 -6.33 13.63 -4.62
N PRO A 151 -6.47 13.99 -5.91
CA PRO A 151 -7.70 14.62 -6.41
C PRO A 151 -8.96 13.75 -6.31
N SER A 152 -8.80 12.42 -6.24
CA SER A 152 -9.89 11.44 -6.29
C SER A 152 -10.27 10.91 -4.91
N VAL A 153 -9.51 11.23 -3.86
CA VAL A 153 -9.72 10.71 -2.50
C VAL A 153 -10.11 11.84 -1.55
N ARG A 154 -11.14 11.62 -0.73
CA ARG A 154 -11.67 12.62 0.23
C ARG A 154 -11.27 12.30 1.68
N CYS A 155 -10.03 11.84 1.87
CA CYS A 155 -9.54 11.36 3.16
C CYS A 155 -8.19 12.00 3.50
N ARG A 156 -7.77 11.86 4.76
CA ARG A 156 -6.49 12.41 5.21
C ARG A 156 -5.34 11.57 4.65
N CYS A 157 -4.42 12.22 3.96
CA CYS A 157 -3.32 11.54 3.29
C CYS A 157 -1.99 11.90 3.94
N PHE A 158 -1.11 10.92 4.08
CA PHE A 158 0.22 11.10 4.66
C PHE A 158 1.28 10.52 3.75
N LEU A 159 2.42 11.18 3.65
CA LEU A 159 3.63 10.65 3.04
C LEU A 159 4.65 10.34 4.14
N ALA A 160 5.07 9.08 4.24
CA ALA A 160 6.12 8.61 5.11
C ALA A 160 7.26 8.01 4.27
N ARG A 161 8.49 8.51 4.41
CA ARG A 161 9.62 8.05 3.56
C ARG A 161 9.94 6.56 3.69
N ASN A 162 9.74 5.96 4.86
CA ASN A 162 10.04 4.54 5.07
C ASN A 162 9.30 4.05 6.31
N LEU A 163 8.26 3.22 6.14
CA LEU A 163 7.56 2.60 7.27
C LEU A 163 8.24 1.32 7.76
N SER A 164 8.98 0.60 6.90
CA SER A 164 9.62 -0.66 7.27
C SER A 164 10.77 -0.49 8.27
N ARG A 165 11.29 0.73 8.44
CA ARG A 165 12.28 1.09 9.49
C ARG A 165 11.66 1.81 10.69
N GLY A 166 10.34 1.86 10.77
CA GLY A 166 9.60 2.57 11.81
C GLY A 166 9.24 4.01 11.43
N VAL A 167 8.36 4.61 12.24
CA VAL A 167 7.85 5.96 11.98
C VAL A 167 8.76 7.01 12.59
N HIS A 168 9.47 7.76 11.74
CA HIS A 168 10.20 8.95 12.15
C HIS A 168 9.34 10.19 11.89
N ARG A 169 8.87 10.87 12.94
CA ARG A 169 7.99 12.05 12.81
C ARG A 169 8.56 13.15 11.90
N ALA A 170 9.88 13.33 11.87
CA ALA A 170 10.55 14.31 11.02
C ALA A 170 10.47 13.99 9.51
N SER A 171 10.13 12.76 9.13
CA SER A 171 9.96 12.34 7.73
C SER A 171 8.50 12.18 7.32
N LEU A 172 7.56 12.50 8.21
CA LEU A 172 6.13 12.48 7.96
C LEU A 172 5.65 13.82 7.41
N LYS A 173 4.89 13.78 6.33
CA LYS A 173 4.24 14.95 5.75
C LYS A 173 2.76 14.65 5.52
N GLU A 174 1.87 15.46 6.10
CA GLU A 174 0.45 15.44 5.70
C GLU A 174 0.31 16.09 4.32
N LEU A 175 -0.44 15.43 3.45
CA LEU A 175 -0.68 15.86 2.08
C LEU A 175 -2.04 16.57 2.04
N THR A 176 -2.06 17.79 1.52
CA THR A 176 -3.26 18.63 1.36
C THR A 176 -3.70 18.67 -0.09
#